data_AF-A0A8S3G5W7-F1
#
_entry.id   AF-A0A8S3G5W7-F1
#
_cell.length_a   1.000
_cell.length_b   1.000
_cell.length_c   1.000
_cell.angle_alpha   90.00
_cell.angle_beta   90.00
_cell.angle_gamma   90.00
#
_symmetry.space_group_name_H-M   'P 1'
#
loop_
_entity.id
_entity.type
_entity.pdbx_description
1 polymer ?
#
loop_
_entity_poly.entity_id
_entity_poly.type
_entity_poly.pdbx_seq_one_letter_code
_entity_poly.pdbx_strand_id
1 'polypeptide(L)'
;MHTVSRNSIQQRSLISQMFIICLHLMQRLLVAKFFVGFFMGIIFTVIVYNLKEPIEKPRFRPDQSKFEYEKNQQTFDDSNPSKPSIWNSSWDGFKNENKFPRHFYLIRHGQYFDNARTMEEMKLTLLGKEQLEYTGKRLNQTKTHFNRLIHSGMVRAFESAVIINQQLDSKLELIEDKSLSE
;
A
#
# COMPACT_ATOMS: atom_id res chain seq x y z
N MET A 1 -23.62 -7.19 89.59
CA MET A 1 -22.73 -7.64 88.50
C MET A 1 -23.55 -7.98 87.25
N HIS A 2 -23.99 -7.04 86.40
CA HIS A 2 -24.66 -7.40 85.13
C HIS A 2 -24.52 -6.39 83.97
N THR A 3 -23.82 -5.26 84.16
CA THR A 3 -23.76 -4.17 83.18
C THR A 3 -22.62 -4.30 82.15
N VAL A 4 -21.55 -5.02 82.47
CA VAL A 4 -20.34 -5.13 81.60
C VAL A 4 -20.58 -6.01 80.36
N SER A 5 -21.51 -6.96 80.42
CA SER A 5 -21.75 -7.93 79.33
C SER A 5 -22.57 -7.38 78.16
N ARG A 6 -23.44 -6.36 78.38
CA ARG A 6 -24.25 -5.78 77.28
C ARG A 6 -23.44 -4.91 76.33
N ASN A 7 -22.47 -4.16 76.84
CA ASN A 7 -21.66 -3.24 76.02
C ASN A 7 -20.77 -3.99 75.01
N SER A 8 -20.20 -5.14 75.38
CA SER A 8 -19.34 -5.91 74.46
C SER A 8 -20.14 -6.59 73.34
N ILE A 9 -21.40 -6.97 73.60
CA ILE A 9 -22.31 -7.57 72.60
C ILE A 9 -22.81 -6.49 71.63
N GLN A 10 -23.20 -5.31 72.13
CA GLN A 10 -23.57 -4.18 71.26
C GLN A 10 -22.40 -3.70 70.39
N GLN A 11 -21.18 -3.66 70.95
CA GLN A 11 -19.99 -3.24 70.22
C GLN A 11 -19.61 -4.24 69.11
N ARG A 12 -19.76 -5.55 69.34
CA ARG A 12 -19.58 -6.59 68.30
C ARG A 12 -20.65 -6.51 67.20
N SER A 13 -21.90 -6.19 67.56
CA SER A 13 -22.99 -5.99 66.60
C SER A 13 -22.74 -4.80 65.68
N LEU A 14 -22.27 -3.67 66.23
CA LEU A 14 -21.95 -2.47 65.45
C LEU A 14 -20.77 -2.69 64.51
N ILE A 15 -19.71 -3.36 64.99
CA ILE A 15 -18.56 -3.70 64.15
C ILE A 15 -19.00 -4.63 63.00
N SER A 16 -19.83 -5.64 63.28
CA SER A 16 -20.36 -6.53 62.25
C SER A 16 -21.21 -5.79 61.20
N GLN A 17 -22.08 -4.88 61.63
CA GLN A 17 -22.87 -4.06 60.71
C GLN A 17 -22.01 -3.12 59.86
N MET A 18 -20.96 -2.52 60.43
CA MET A 18 -20.02 -1.68 59.68
C MET A 18 -19.23 -2.47 58.62
N PHE A 19 -18.84 -3.71 58.93
CA PHE A 19 -18.17 -4.59 57.96
C PHE A 19 -19.10 -4.96 56.80
N ILE A 20 -20.37 -5.26 57.06
CA ILE A 20 -21.36 -5.59 56.02
C ILE A 20 -21.59 -4.37 55.11
N ILE A 21 -21.75 -3.17 55.68
CA ILE A 21 -21.93 -1.93 54.89
C ILE A 21 -20.69 -1.64 54.03
N CYS A 22 -19.49 -1.80 54.59
CA CYS A 22 -18.23 -1.59 53.86
C CYS A 22 -18.06 -2.61 52.72
N LEU A 23 -18.42 -3.88 52.94
CA LEU A 23 -18.38 -4.92 51.92
C LEU A 23 -19.37 -4.63 50.77
N HIS A 24 -20.58 -4.17 51.09
CA HIS A 24 -21.57 -3.76 50.07
C HIS A 24 -21.12 -2.51 49.31
N LEU A 25 -20.47 -1.55 49.97
CA LEU A 25 -19.93 -0.36 49.33
C LEU A 25 -18.78 -0.71 48.37
N MET A 26 -17.88 -1.61 48.79
CA MET A 26 -16.78 -2.12 47.99
C MET A 26 -17.27 -2.90 46.76
N GLN A 27 -18.28 -3.77 46.93
CA GLN A 27 -18.90 -4.49 45.80
C GLN A 27 -19.55 -3.52 44.79
N ARG A 28 -20.25 -2.49 45.27
CA ARG A 28 -20.85 -1.46 44.39
C ARG A 28 -19.80 -0.63 43.64
N LEU A 29 -18.70 -0.28 44.29
CA LEU A 29 -17.57 0.42 43.65
C LEU A 29 -16.84 -0.46 42.61
N LEU A 30 -16.70 -1.75 42.88
CA LEU A 30 -16.08 -2.70 41.94
C LEU A 30 -16.92 -2.88 40.68
N VAL A 31 -18.25 -3.04 40.85
CA VAL A 31 -19.20 -3.17 39.72
C VAL A 31 -19.23 -1.88 38.89
N ALA A 32 -19.22 -0.70 39.52
CA ALA A 32 -19.18 0.57 38.81
C ALA A 32 -17.92 0.72 37.94
N LYS A 33 -16.75 0.33 38.46
CA LYS A 33 -15.49 0.36 37.69
C LYS A 33 -15.50 -0.60 36.49
N PHE A 34 -16.12 -1.77 36.64
CA PHE A 34 -16.25 -2.76 35.57
C PHE A 34 -17.17 -2.26 34.45
N PHE A 35 -18.30 -1.62 34.79
CA PHE A 35 -19.24 -1.07 33.82
C PHE A 35 -18.67 0.11 33.02
N VAL A 36 -17.93 1.03 33.65
CA VAL A 36 -17.29 2.15 32.93
C VAL A 36 -16.27 1.66 31.91
N GLY A 37 -15.45 0.66 32.26
CA GLY A 37 -14.49 0.06 31.33
C GLY A 37 -15.15 -0.66 30.16
N PHE A 38 -16.24 -1.40 30.43
CA PHE A 38 -16.97 -2.12 29.39
C PHE A 38 -17.66 -1.18 28.38
N PHE A 39 -18.29 -0.10 28.87
CA PHE A 39 -18.92 0.90 28.00
C PHE A 39 -17.90 1.67 27.15
N MET A 40 -16.76 2.07 27.72
CA MET A 40 -15.69 2.74 26.94
C MET A 40 -15.08 1.81 25.88
N GLY A 41 -14.92 0.52 26.19
CA GLY A 41 -14.45 -0.48 25.23
C GLY A 41 -15.41 -0.70 24.05
N ILE A 42 -16.71 -0.78 24.34
CA ILE A 42 -17.75 -0.89 23.29
C ILE A 42 -17.78 0.36 22.42
N ILE A 43 -17.76 1.55 23.02
CA ILE A 43 -17.76 2.82 22.27
C ILE A 43 -16.51 2.91 21.38
N PHE A 44 -15.32 2.59 21.91
CA PHE A 44 -14.09 2.59 21.12
C PHE A 44 -14.13 1.60 19.96
N THR A 45 -14.66 0.39 20.18
CA THR A 45 -14.80 -0.63 19.13
C THR A 45 -15.77 -0.14 18.05
N VAL A 46 -16.94 0.37 18.43
CA VAL A 46 -17.93 0.90 17.48
C VAL A 46 -17.37 2.07 16.67
N ILE A 47 -16.62 2.99 17.29
CA ILE A 47 -15.99 4.11 16.58
C ILE A 47 -14.94 3.62 15.57
N VAL A 48 -14.05 2.72 15.98
CA VAL A 48 -13.01 2.17 15.08
C VAL A 48 -13.62 1.38 13.93
N TYR A 49 -14.68 0.61 14.17
CA TYR A 49 -15.39 -0.12 13.12
C TYR A 49 -16.13 0.80 12.15
N ASN A 50 -16.74 1.89 12.62
CA ASN A 50 -17.45 2.83 11.77
C ASN A 50 -16.54 3.85 11.04
N LEU A 51 -15.31 4.06 11.51
CA LEU A 51 -14.30 4.90 10.82
C LEU A 51 -13.50 4.15 9.76
N LYS A 52 -13.69 2.83 9.62
CA LYS A 52 -13.06 2.07 8.55
C LYS A 52 -13.84 2.28 7.26
N GLU A 53 -13.56 3.40 6.62
CA GLU A 53 -13.99 3.68 5.25
C GLU A 53 -13.74 2.44 4.39
N PRO A 54 -14.73 1.95 3.63
CA PRO A 54 -14.51 0.85 2.71
C PRO A 54 -13.45 1.30 1.72
N ILE A 55 -12.29 0.64 1.74
CA ILE A 55 -11.29 0.77 0.70
C ILE A 55 -11.99 0.33 -0.59
N GLU A 56 -12.48 1.29 -1.36
CA GLU A 56 -13.03 1.05 -2.68
C GLU A 56 -11.92 0.36 -3.47
N LYS A 57 -12.08 -0.94 -3.71
CA LYS A 57 -11.21 -1.64 -4.65
C LYS A 57 -11.34 -0.85 -5.95
N PRO A 58 -10.22 -0.44 -6.59
CA PRO A 58 -10.31 0.28 -7.85
C PRO A 58 -11.18 -0.54 -8.78
N ARG A 59 -12.36 0.00 -9.14
CA ARG A 59 -13.24 -0.61 -10.13
C ARG A 59 -12.45 -0.61 -11.43
N PHE A 60 -11.90 -1.78 -11.76
CA PHE A 60 -11.35 -2.02 -13.08
C PHE A 60 -12.52 -1.88 -14.05
N ARG A 61 -12.65 -0.69 -14.66
CA ARG A 61 -13.60 -0.47 -15.75
C ARG A 61 -13.08 -1.37 -16.87
N PRO A 62 -13.79 -2.44 -17.28
CA PRO A 62 -13.39 -3.17 -18.48
C PRO A 62 -13.37 -2.14 -19.60
N ASP A 63 -12.17 -1.94 -20.15
CA ASP A 63 -11.94 -0.93 -21.14
C ASP A 63 -12.78 -1.24 -22.39
N GLN A 64 -13.82 -0.43 -22.61
CA GLN A 64 -14.67 -0.55 -23.79
C GLN A 64 -13.89 -0.22 -25.08
N SER A 65 -12.72 0.41 -24.98
CA SER A 65 -11.84 0.66 -26.14
C SER A 65 -11.40 -0.65 -26.79
N LYS A 66 -11.31 -1.77 -26.04
CA LYS A 66 -10.92 -3.08 -26.58
C LYS A 66 -11.92 -3.59 -27.63
N PHE A 67 -13.21 -3.36 -27.42
CA PHE A 67 -14.26 -3.78 -28.36
C PHE A 67 -14.36 -2.88 -29.59
N GLU A 68 -14.00 -1.61 -29.46
CA GLU A 68 -13.98 -0.65 -30.57
C GLU A 68 -12.69 -0.76 -31.41
N TYR A 69 -11.59 -1.21 -30.81
CA TYR A 69 -10.30 -1.46 -31.44
C TYR A 69 -10.29 -2.69 -32.38
N GLU A 70 -11.01 -3.76 -32.02
CA GLU A 70 -11.07 -4.98 -32.85
C GLU A 70 -11.96 -4.81 -34.10
N LYS A 71 -12.96 -3.91 -34.07
CA LYS A 71 -13.92 -3.73 -35.18
C LYS A 71 -13.38 -2.89 -36.34
N ASN A 72 -12.32 -2.11 -36.13
CA ASN A 72 -11.82 -1.11 -37.08
C ASN A 72 -10.53 -1.53 -37.84
N GLN A 73 -10.20 -2.83 -37.88
CA GLN A 73 -8.96 -3.35 -38.48
C GLN A 73 -9.03 -3.56 -40.01
N GLN A 74 -9.09 -2.48 -40.82
CA GLN A 74 -8.83 -2.49 -42.30
C GLN A 74 -7.41 -2.04 -42.72
N THR A 75 -6.57 -3.00 -43.10
CA THR A 75 -5.14 -2.92 -43.53
C THR A 75 -4.59 -1.57 -44.02
N PHE A 76 -3.37 -1.25 -43.55
CA PHE A 76 -2.52 -0.15 -44.04
C PHE A 76 -2.25 -0.23 -45.55
N ASP A 77 -2.41 0.91 -46.21
CA ASP A 77 -2.07 1.14 -47.61
C ASP A 77 -1.14 2.36 -47.64
N ASP A 78 0.15 2.14 -47.89
CA ASP A 78 1.20 3.18 -47.88
C ASP A 78 0.96 4.29 -48.92
N SER A 79 0.00 4.13 -49.83
CA SER A 79 -0.36 5.13 -50.83
C SER A 79 -1.22 6.29 -50.29
N ASN A 80 -1.74 6.20 -49.05
CA ASN A 80 -2.62 7.23 -48.50
C ASN A 80 -2.34 7.53 -47.00
N PRO A 81 -1.58 8.60 -46.67
CA PRO A 81 -1.21 8.95 -45.30
C PRO A 81 -2.37 9.44 -44.42
N SER A 82 -3.60 9.51 -44.96
CA SER A 82 -4.80 9.88 -44.20
C SER A 82 -5.51 8.69 -43.53
N LYS A 83 -5.10 7.44 -43.79
CA LYS A 83 -5.70 6.24 -43.17
C LYS A 83 -4.98 5.87 -41.86
N PRO A 84 -5.73 5.63 -40.76
CA PRO A 84 -5.13 5.24 -39.50
C PRO A 84 -4.50 3.85 -39.60
N SER A 85 -3.25 3.85 -39.19
CA SER A 85 -2.38 2.71 -38.94
C SER A 85 -3.02 1.59 -38.12
N ILE A 86 -3.14 0.38 -38.69
CA ILE A 86 -3.49 -0.83 -37.93
C ILE A 86 -2.26 -1.52 -37.45
N TRP A 87 -2.16 -1.62 -36.13
CA TRP A 87 -1.15 -2.41 -35.47
C TRP A 87 -1.27 -3.89 -35.89
N ASN A 88 -0.25 -4.38 -36.57
CA ASN A 88 -0.10 -5.80 -36.83
C ASN A 88 0.24 -6.50 -35.50
N SER A 89 -0.67 -7.27 -34.91
CA SER A 89 -0.40 -8.01 -33.66
C SER A 89 0.72 -9.07 -33.80
N SER A 90 1.09 -9.40 -35.03
CA SER A 90 2.21 -10.25 -35.43
C SER A 90 3.32 -9.46 -36.13
N TRP A 91 3.44 -8.16 -35.85
CA TRP A 91 4.48 -7.28 -36.42
C TRP A 91 5.90 -7.81 -36.16
N ASP A 92 6.07 -8.61 -35.12
CA ASP A 92 7.34 -9.19 -34.69
C ASP A 92 7.65 -10.54 -35.38
N GLY A 93 6.74 -11.08 -36.21
CA GLY A 93 6.95 -12.31 -36.98
C GLY A 93 7.04 -13.59 -36.14
N PHE A 94 6.81 -13.52 -34.82
CA PHE A 94 6.91 -14.69 -33.94
C PHE A 94 5.59 -15.48 -33.90
N LYS A 95 5.66 -16.80 -34.15
CA LYS A 95 4.51 -17.70 -34.02
C LYS A 95 4.11 -17.84 -32.54
N ASN A 96 2.85 -17.52 -32.23
CA ASN A 96 2.31 -17.45 -30.86
C ASN A 96 1.87 -18.83 -30.35
N GLU A 97 2.78 -19.79 -30.25
CA GLU A 97 2.40 -21.19 -29.99
C GLU A 97 2.05 -21.46 -28.51
N ASN A 98 2.50 -20.60 -27.59
CA ASN A 98 2.10 -20.57 -26.18
C ASN A 98 2.46 -19.21 -25.56
N LYS A 99 1.54 -18.25 -25.47
CA LYS A 99 1.82 -16.96 -24.82
C LYS A 99 1.02 -16.81 -23.53
N PHE A 100 1.70 -16.93 -22.40
CA PHE A 100 1.24 -16.29 -21.17
C PHE A 100 1.34 -14.77 -21.34
N PRO A 101 0.37 -13.99 -20.81
CA PRO A 101 0.43 -12.53 -20.87
C PRO A 101 1.70 -12.03 -20.17
N ARG A 102 2.44 -11.13 -20.82
CA ARG A 102 3.62 -10.47 -20.27
C ARG A 102 3.25 -9.05 -19.88
N HIS A 103 3.53 -8.70 -18.62
CA HIS A 103 3.33 -7.35 -18.13
C HIS A 103 4.65 -6.59 -18.16
N PHE A 104 4.67 -5.47 -18.88
CA PHE A 104 5.79 -4.55 -18.91
C PHE A 104 5.45 -3.30 -18.10
N TYR A 105 6.36 -2.92 -17.21
CA TYR A 105 6.26 -1.70 -16.43
C TYR A 105 7.29 -0.72 -16.97
N LEU A 106 6.81 0.34 -17.61
CA LEU A 106 7.66 1.38 -18.17
C LEU A 106 7.81 2.50 -17.14
N ILE A 107 9.04 2.74 -16.71
CA ILE A 107 9.35 3.74 -15.68
C ILE A 107 10.33 4.73 -16.30
N ARG A 108 9.92 5.99 -16.36
CA ARG A 108 10.82 7.08 -16.72
C ARG A 108 11.79 7.34 -15.56
N HIS A 109 13.04 7.70 -15.89
CA HIS A 109 14.02 8.11 -14.88
C HIS A 109 13.47 9.27 -14.02
N GLY A 110 14.00 9.42 -12.80
CA GLY A 110 13.67 10.54 -11.93
C GLY A 110 14.17 11.89 -12.49
N GLN A 111 13.75 12.98 -11.86
CA GLN A 111 14.28 14.31 -12.21
C GLN A 111 15.81 14.35 -12.07
N TYR A 112 16.48 14.95 -13.05
CA TYR A 112 17.94 15.02 -13.14
C TYR A 112 18.41 16.43 -13.48
N PHE A 113 19.70 16.70 -13.33
CA PHE A 113 20.32 17.94 -13.77
C PHE A 113 20.55 17.90 -15.29
N ASP A 114 19.77 18.68 -16.03
CA ASP A 114 19.79 18.77 -17.50
C ASP A 114 20.83 19.77 -18.04
N ASN A 115 21.33 20.65 -17.18
CA ASN A 115 22.33 21.68 -17.48
C ASN A 115 23.79 21.22 -17.27
N ALA A 116 24.03 19.92 -17.13
CA ALA A 116 25.36 19.36 -16.92
C ALA A 116 26.23 19.45 -18.19
N ARG A 117 27.56 19.51 -18.02
CA ARG A 117 28.50 19.65 -19.16
C ARG A 117 28.73 18.34 -19.89
N THR A 118 28.59 17.21 -19.20
CA THR A 118 28.72 15.87 -19.79
C THR A 118 27.54 14.97 -19.43
N MET A 119 27.31 13.92 -20.22
CA MET A 119 26.22 12.98 -19.99
C MET A 119 26.37 12.21 -18.66
N GLU A 120 27.61 12.03 -18.21
CA GLU A 120 27.96 11.37 -16.94
C GLU A 120 27.61 12.23 -15.72
N GLU A 121 27.51 13.54 -15.91
CA GLU A 121 27.15 14.52 -14.89
C GLU A 121 25.65 14.78 -14.81
N MET A 122 24.85 14.28 -15.78
CA MET A 122 23.39 14.35 -15.79
C MET A 122 22.75 13.39 -14.77
N LYS A 123 23.10 13.58 -13.50
CA LYS A 123 22.67 12.75 -12.35
C LYS A 123 21.33 13.18 -11.79
N LEU A 124 20.70 12.29 -11.03
CA LEU A 124 19.43 12.56 -10.36
C LEU A 124 19.56 13.70 -9.33
N THR A 125 18.57 14.59 -9.33
CA THR A 125 18.40 15.60 -8.27
C THR A 125 17.90 14.92 -6.99
N LEU A 126 17.92 15.64 -5.86
CA LEU A 126 17.36 15.12 -4.61
C LEU A 126 15.88 14.74 -4.77
N LEU A 127 15.10 15.60 -5.45
CA LEU A 127 13.71 15.34 -5.78
C LEU A 127 13.56 14.11 -6.68
N GLY A 128 14.44 13.94 -7.67
CA GLY A 128 14.46 12.76 -8.53
C GLY A 128 14.69 11.46 -7.78
N LYS A 129 15.54 11.48 -6.74
CA LYS A 129 15.76 10.31 -5.88
C LYS A 129 14.51 9.99 -5.05
N GLU A 130 13.91 11.01 -4.43
CA GLU A 130 12.68 10.84 -3.63
C GLU A 130 11.51 10.30 -4.47
N GLN A 131 11.33 10.80 -5.70
CA GLN A 131 10.34 10.27 -6.65
C GLN A 131 10.48 8.77 -6.86
N LEU A 132 11.71 8.29 -6.98
CA LEU A 132 12.00 6.89 -7.26
C LEU A 132 11.93 6.01 -6.02
N GLU A 133 12.21 6.55 -4.84
CA GLU A 133 11.92 5.87 -3.58
C GLU A 133 10.43 5.61 -3.44
N TYR A 134 9.58 6.61 -3.69
CA TYR A 134 8.12 6.42 -3.67
C TYR A 134 7.66 5.47 -4.76
N THR A 135 8.25 5.55 -5.96
CA THR A 135 7.95 4.63 -7.07
C THR A 135 8.29 3.19 -6.68
N GLY A 136 9.48 2.95 -6.13
CA GLY A 136 9.90 1.63 -5.67
C GLY A 136 9.00 1.08 -4.55
N LYS A 137 8.67 1.91 -3.55
CA LYS A 137 7.70 1.55 -2.49
C LYS A 137 6.34 1.18 -3.09
N ARG A 138 5.85 1.94 -4.06
CA ARG A 138 4.59 1.65 -4.75
C ARG A 138 4.63 0.32 -5.50
N LEU A 139 5.72 0.05 -6.23
CA LEU A 139 5.90 -1.23 -6.93
C LEU A 139 5.87 -2.40 -5.95
N ASN A 140 6.57 -2.28 -4.83
CA ASN A 140 6.61 -3.32 -3.80
C ASN A 140 5.21 -3.59 -3.21
N GLN A 141 4.41 -2.54 -2.99
CA GLN A 141 3.02 -2.66 -2.53
C GLN A 141 2.09 -3.38 -3.51
N THR A 142 2.41 -3.44 -4.81
CA THR A 142 1.58 -4.16 -5.79
C THR A 142 1.63 -5.68 -5.61
N LYS A 143 2.63 -6.20 -4.87
CA LYS A 143 2.88 -7.64 -4.70
C LYS A 143 3.05 -8.39 -6.03
N THR A 144 3.49 -7.69 -7.07
CA THR A 144 3.80 -8.28 -8.37
C THR A 144 5.17 -8.95 -8.32
N HIS A 145 5.30 -10.16 -8.86
CA HIS A 145 6.60 -10.80 -9.03
C HIS A 145 7.30 -10.24 -10.27
N PHE A 146 8.35 -9.45 -10.06
CA PHE A 146 9.18 -8.91 -11.13
C PHE A 146 10.30 -9.90 -11.46
N ASN A 147 10.56 -10.12 -12.75
CA ASN A 147 11.60 -11.05 -13.19
C ASN A 147 12.94 -10.36 -13.42
N ARG A 148 12.93 -9.17 -14.03
CA ARG A 148 14.13 -8.44 -14.47
C ARG A 148 13.88 -6.94 -14.40
N LEU A 149 14.95 -6.19 -14.17
CA LEU A 149 14.94 -4.73 -14.25
C LEU A 149 15.95 -4.31 -15.33
N ILE A 150 15.42 -3.79 -16.44
CA ILE A 150 16.20 -3.39 -17.60
C ILE A 150 16.25 -1.87 -17.65
N HIS A 151 17.42 -1.27 -17.87
CA HIS A 151 17.61 0.17 -17.95
C HIS A 151 18.45 0.57 -19.16
N SER A 152 18.35 1.84 -19.58
CA SER A 152 19.19 2.38 -20.65
C SER A 152 20.63 2.62 -20.19
N GLY A 153 21.55 2.86 -21.13
CA GLY A 153 22.96 3.18 -20.83
C GLY A 153 23.18 4.56 -20.22
N MET A 154 22.12 5.29 -19.87
CA MET A 154 22.20 6.65 -19.33
C MET A 154 22.38 6.65 -17.82
N VAL A 155 23.27 7.50 -17.29
CA VAL A 155 23.57 7.56 -15.85
C VAL A 155 22.30 7.78 -15.01
N ARG A 156 21.42 8.70 -15.42
CA ARG A 156 20.11 8.93 -14.76
C ARG A 156 19.23 7.68 -14.72
N ALA A 157 19.23 6.86 -15.77
CA ALA A 157 18.43 5.63 -15.83
C ALA A 157 19.02 4.53 -14.93
N PHE A 158 20.35 4.39 -14.93
CA PHE A 158 21.05 3.48 -14.03
C PHE A 158 20.83 3.85 -12.55
N GLU A 159 21.04 5.13 -12.17
CA GLU A 159 20.77 5.59 -10.81
C GLU A 159 19.31 5.34 -10.42
N SER A 160 18.40 5.51 -11.37
CA SER A 160 16.98 5.27 -11.13
C SER A 160 16.68 3.81 -10.83
N ALA A 161 17.24 2.92 -11.65
CA ALA A 161 17.11 1.48 -11.50
C ALA A 161 17.65 0.99 -10.15
N VAL A 162 18.80 1.52 -9.72
CA VAL A 162 19.42 1.20 -8.43
C VAL A 162 18.51 1.57 -7.27
N ILE A 163 17.97 2.81 -7.26
CA ILE A 163 17.10 3.29 -6.18
C ILE A 163 15.82 2.45 -6.10
N ILE A 164 15.19 2.15 -7.23
CA ILE A 164 13.99 1.31 -7.27
C ILE A 164 14.31 -0.08 -6.70
N ASN A 165 15.41 -0.71 -7.15
CA ASN A 165 15.81 -2.05 -6.72
C ASN A 165 16.09 -2.12 -5.20
N GLN A 166 16.55 -1.01 -4.59
CA GLN A 166 16.72 -0.92 -3.13
C GLN A 166 15.40 -0.99 -2.37
N GLN A 167 14.30 -0.47 -2.93
CA GLN A 167 12.97 -0.48 -2.28
C GLN A 167 12.19 -1.78 -2.47
N LEU A 168 12.61 -2.64 -3.41
CA LEU A 168 11.97 -3.94 -3.64
C LEU A 168 12.40 -4.96 -2.58
N ASP A 169 11.46 -5.79 -2.13
CA ASP A 169 11.73 -6.89 -1.20
C ASP A 169 12.69 -7.92 -1.81
N SER A 170 12.50 -8.23 -3.10
CA SER A 170 13.36 -9.13 -3.87
C SER A 170 14.27 -8.32 -4.78
N LYS A 171 15.59 -8.48 -4.61
CA LYS A 171 16.58 -7.83 -5.46
C LYS A 171 16.57 -8.46 -6.85
N LEU A 172 16.45 -7.62 -7.85
CA LEU A 172 16.44 -8.01 -9.25
C LEU A 172 17.82 -7.82 -9.86
N GLU A 173 18.11 -8.63 -10.87
CA GLU A 173 19.24 -8.41 -11.77
C GLU A 173 19.02 -7.12 -12.57
N LEU A 174 20.04 -6.26 -12.55
CA LEU A 174 20.09 -5.03 -13.33
C LEU A 174 20.75 -5.34 -14.69
N ILE A 175 20.02 -5.10 -15.77
CA ILE A 175 20.49 -5.36 -17.13
C ILE A 175 20.51 -4.05 -17.90
N GLU A 176 21.68 -3.68 -18.41
CA GLU A 176 21.83 -2.54 -19.30
C GLU A 176 21.46 -2.94 -20.73
N ASP A 177 20.59 -2.14 -21.37
CA ASP A 177 20.30 -2.24 -22.79
C ASP A 177 20.44 -0.87 -23.46
N LYS A 178 21.47 -0.74 -24.30
CA LYS A 178 21.78 0.52 -25.00
C LYS A 178 20.68 0.93 -25.98
N SER A 179 19.87 -0.02 -26.48
CA SER A 179 18.76 0.28 -27.39
C SER A 179 17.61 1.07 -26.74
N LEU A 180 17.61 1.19 -25.41
CA LEU A 180 16.63 1.95 -24.64
C LEU A 180 17.07 3.40 -24.34
N SER A 181 18.20 3.83 -24.88
CA SER A 181 18.72 5.19 -24.67
C SER A 181 17.88 6.21 -25.45
N GLU A 182 17.61 7.36 -24.82
CA GLU A 182 16.96 8.52 -25.45
C GLU A 182 17.90 9.23 -26.45
#